data_AF-A0A1X7SX50-F1
#
_entry.id   AF-A0A1X7SX50-F1
#
_cell.length_a   1.000
_cell.length_b   1.000
_cell.length_c   1.000
_cell.angle_alpha   90.00
_cell.angle_beta   90.00
_cell.angle_gamma   90.00
#
_symmetry.space_group_name_H-M   'P 1'
#
loop_
_entity.id
_entity.type
_entity.pdbx_description
1 polymer ?
#
loop_
_entity_poly.entity_id
_entity_poly.type
_entity_poly.pdbx_seq_one_letter_code
_entity_poly.pdbx_strand_id
1 'polypeptide(L)'
;MCLMTSFAKCGNIAGLTTLFSQYFPSNCPEGFVSKKFSGFNHCVRQPSESGGCVSIKVPAHNMQYDRVCAKVTAFQIGTPDGISGPNRPGSIDDAYVDGFSMIHGKSPRKHIWTFMGSSSEVKPTCPCATGSTVKVPDFIGNNYFCESGNRGETAVSGKIYTTDVLWNMRNCNGVEASCCRKDNNDYIYVVLPSSTTDDIEVRVCSDEATSDEDFSLLSIGISVY
;
A
#
# COMPACT_ATOMS: atom_id res chain seq x y z
N MET A 1 7.10 -10.72 -27.79
CA MET A 1 7.50 -11.68 -26.75
C MET A 1 8.27 -10.89 -25.69
N CYS A 2 7.54 -10.29 -24.73
CA CYS A 2 8.16 -9.52 -23.65
C CYS A 2 8.54 -10.52 -22.57
N LEU A 3 9.84 -10.69 -22.29
CA LEU A 3 10.29 -11.50 -21.17
C LEU A 3 9.61 -10.97 -19.90
N MET A 4 8.89 -11.84 -19.20
CA MET A 4 8.55 -11.64 -17.80
C MET A 4 9.87 -11.61 -17.01
N THR A 5 10.50 -10.44 -16.94
CA THR A 5 11.53 -10.18 -15.94
C THR A 5 10.87 -10.41 -14.59
N SER A 6 11.41 -11.34 -13.81
CA SER A 6 10.96 -11.66 -12.46
C SER A 6 10.69 -10.37 -11.68
N PHE A 7 9.41 -10.04 -11.46
CA PHE A 7 9.05 -8.87 -10.69
C PHE A 7 9.26 -9.23 -9.21
N ALA A 8 10.15 -8.47 -8.58
CA ALA A 8 10.40 -8.42 -7.14
C ALA A 8 10.68 -9.77 -6.46
N LYS A 9 11.89 -10.30 -6.64
CA LYS A 9 12.45 -11.17 -5.61
C LYS A 9 12.58 -10.35 -4.32
N CYS A 10 11.90 -10.84 -3.29
CA CYS A 10 12.10 -10.53 -1.89
C CYS A 10 13.54 -10.83 -1.42
N GLY A 11 14.50 -10.10 -1.97
CA GLY A 11 15.93 -10.46 -1.89
C GLY A 11 16.21 -11.88 -2.39
N ASN A 12 17.42 -12.38 -2.09
CA ASN A 12 17.79 -13.79 -2.26
C ASN A 12 17.57 -14.57 -0.96
N ILE A 13 16.40 -14.45 -0.33
CA ILE A 13 16.09 -15.19 0.90
C ILE A 13 15.75 -16.62 0.51
N ALA A 14 16.61 -17.56 0.90
CA ALA A 14 16.38 -18.98 0.64
C ALA A 14 15.09 -19.48 1.31
N GLY A 15 14.30 -20.28 0.59
CA GLY A 15 13.10 -20.93 1.11
C GLY A 15 11.78 -20.19 0.89
N LEU A 16 11.79 -18.91 0.47
CA LEU A 16 10.54 -18.20 0.18
C LEU A 16 9.78 -18.84 -0.99
N THR A 17 8.48 -19.09 -0.79
CA THR A 17 7.53 -19.47 -1.84
C THR A 17 6.69 -18.27 -2.25
N THR A 18 6.68 -17.96 -3.55
CA THR A 18 5.83 -16.89 -4.09
C THR A 18 4.38 -17.34 -4.16
N LEU A 19 3.49 -16.63 -3.46
CA LEU A 19 2.04 -16.84 -3.52
C LEU A 19 1.39 -16.00 -4.62
N PHE A 20 1.88 -14.78 -4.82
CA PHE A 20 1.29 -13.82 -5.76
C PHE A 20 2.34 -12.88 -6.33
N SER A 21 2.30 -12.64 -7.64
CA SER A 21 3.15 -11.65 -8.29
C SER A 21 2.47 -11.16 -9.56
N GLN A 22 2.01 -9.91 -9.55
CA GLN A 22 1.28 -9.34 -10.67
C GLN A 22 1.64 -7.87 -10.91
N TYR A 23 1.65 -7.49 -12.18
CA TYR A 23 1.78 -6.13 -12.69
C TYR A 23 0.50 -5.75 -13.41
N PHE A 24 -0.01 -4.54 -13.17
CA PHE A 24 -1.36 -4.10 -13.53
C PHE A 24 -1.39 -2.90 -14.50
N PRO A 25 -0.74 -2.96 -15.68
CA PRO A 25 -0.69 -1.82 -16.60
C PRO A 25 -2.03 -1.53 -17.29
N SER A 26 -2.97 -2.47 -17.25
CA SER A 26 -4.29 -2.36 -17.89
C SER A 26 -5.28 -3.45 -17.47
N ASN A 27 -4.80 -4.60 -16.98
CA ASN A 27 -5.65 -5.71 -16.53
C ASN A 27 -5.81 -5.61 -15.01
N CYS A 28 -6.97 -5.14 -14.56
CA CYS A 28 -7.19 -4.89 -13.15
C CYS A 28 -7.59 -6.16 -12.39
N PRO A 29 -7.18 -6.28 -11.12
CA PRO A 29 -7.63 -7.40 -10.28
C PRO A 29 -9.14 -7.31 -10.05
N GLU A 30 -9.73 -8.43 -9.64
CA GLU A 30 -11.15 -8.49 -9.31
C GLU A 30 -11.53 -7.41 -8.29
N GLY A 31 -12.64 -6.72 -8.52
CA GLY A 31 -13.11 -5.60 -7.70
C GLY A 31 -12.54 -4.24 -8.09
N PHE A 32 -11.51 -4.16 -8.94
CA PHE A 32 -10.95 -2.91 -9.44
C PHE A 32 -11.48 -2.57 -10.84
N VAL A 33 -11.38 -1.30 -11.23
CA VAL A 33 -11.71 -0.83 -12.58
C VAL A 33 -10.52 -0.19 -13.26
N SER A 34 -10.53 -0.25 -14.59
CA SER A 34 -9.63 0.52 -15.43
C SER A 34 -10.16 1.94 -15.59
N LYS A 35 -9.43 2.94 -15.08
CA LYS A 35 -9.70 4.36 -15.30
C LYS A 35 -8.57 5.00 -16.11
N LYS A 36 -8.94 5.90 -17.02
CA LYS A 36 -7.98 6.55 -17.91
C LYS A 36 -7.47 7.86 -17.32
N PHE A 37 -6.14 7.99 -17.20
CA PHE A 37 -5.47 9.24 -16.85
C PHE A 37 -4.43 9.56 -17.91
N SER A 38 -4.45 10.79 -18.43
CA SER A 38 -3.46 11.28 -19.41
C SER A 38 -3.22 10.33 -20.60
N GLY A 39 -4.23 9.57 -21.03
CA GLY A 39 -4.10 8.62 -22.14
C GLY A 39 -3.87 7.15 -21.75
N PHE A 40 -3.50 6.86 -20.50
CA PHE A 40 -3.14 5.52 -20.03
C PHE A 40 -4.18 4.93 -19.09
N ASN A 41 -4.31 3.60 -19.08
CA ASN A 41 -5.22 2.89 -18.18
C ASN A 41 -4.52 2.62 -16.84
N HIS A 42 -5.27 2.78 -15.75
CA HIS A 42 -4.83 2.58 -14.39
C HIS A 42 -5.85 1.77 -13.63
N CYS A 43 -5.39 0.89 -12.74
CA CYS A 43 -6.27 0.08 -11.91
C CYS A 43 -6.54 0.79 -10.59
N VAL A 44 -7.81 1.14 -10.37
CA VAL A 44 -8.28 1.97 -9.27
C VAL A 44 -9.52 1.35 -8.62
N ARG A 45 -9.95 1.88 -7.47
CA ARG A 45 -11.19 1.42 -6.82
C ARG A 45 -12.40 1.72 -7.70
N GLN A 46 -13.49 0.98 -7.48
CA GLN A 46 -14.79 1.31 -8.09
C GLN A 46 -15.20 2.73 -7.67
N PRO A 47 -15.70 3.57 -8.60
CA PRO A 47 -16.15 4.92 -8.26
C PRO A 47 -17.14 4.93 -7.10
N SER A 48 -16.85 5.74 -6.11
CA SER A 48 -17.65 5.90 -4.89
C SER A 48 -17.59 7.35 -4.42
N GLU A 49 -18.72 7.83 -3.91
CA GLU A 49 -18.88 9.14 -3.24
C GLU A 49 -18.56 9.06 -1.73
N SER A 50 -18.15 7.89 -1.23
CA SER A 50 -17.74 7.67 0.15
C SER A 50 -16.47 6.82 0.25
N GLY A 51 -15.81 6.91 1.41
CA GLY A 51 -14.72 6.02 1.79
C GLY A 51 -15.09 4.54 1.84
N GLY A 52 -14.08 3.69 1.80
CA GLY A 52 -14.21 2.25 1.81
C GLY A 52 -12.97 1.51 1.34
N CYS A 53 -13.06 0.19 1.28
CA CYS A 53 -11.96 -0.66 0.84
C CYS A 53 -12.40 -1.65 -0.24
N VAL A 54 -11.46 -1.98 -1.12
CA VAL A 54 -11.52 -3.14 -2.02
C VAL A 54 -10.40 -4.10 -1.65
N SER A 55 -10.65 -5.41 -1.75
CA SER A 55 -9.70 -6.43 -1.30
C SER A 55 -9.27 -7.35 -2.43
N ILE A 56 -7.98 -7.68 -2.45
CA ILE A 56 -7.40 -8.76 -3.23
C ILE A 56 -7.08 -9.89 -2.26
N LYS A 57 -7.66 -11.07 -2.49
CA LYS A 57 -7.36 -12.27 -1.71
C LYS A 57 -6.23 -13.04 -2.37
N VAL A 58 -5.23 -13.40 -1.58
CA VAL A 58 -4.06 -14.17 -1.99
C VAL A 58 -4.09 -15.50 -1.22
N PRO A 59 -4.52 -16.59 -1.87
CA PRO A 59 -4.60 -17.88 -1.22
C PRO A 59 -3.23 -18.38 -0.76
N ALA A 60 -3.13 -18.82 0.49
CA ALA A 60 -1.93 -19.48 1.01
C ALA A 60 -1.87 -20.97 0.62
N HIS A 61 -2.97 -21.53 0.10
CA HIS A 61 -3.08 -22.93 -0.32
C HIS A 61 -2.71 -23.93 0.78
N ASN A 62 -3.10 -23.63 2.03
CA ASN A 62 -2.77 -24.39 3.24
C ASN A 62 -1.26 -24.48 3.54
N MET A 63 -0.43 -23.65 2.90
CA MET A 63 0.97 -23.51 3.28
C MET A 63 1.04 -22.89 4.67
N GLN A 64 1.76 -23.55 5.57
CA GLN A 64 2.10 -22.99 6.86
C GLN A 64 3.27 -22.02 6.68
N TYR A 65 3.14 -20.79 7.19
CA TYR A 65 4.17 -19.76 7.12
C TYR A 65 4.22 -18.91 8.39
N ASP A 66 5.36 -18.31 8.68
CA ASP A 66 5.53 -17.28 9.72
C ASP A 66 6.30 -16.06 9.22
N ARG A 67 6.84 -16.09 8.00
CA ARG A 67 7.51 -14.96 7.37
C ARG A 67 6.74 -14.53 6.15
N VAL A 68 6.56 -13.22 6.02
CA VAL A 68 5.98 -12.60 4.84
C VAL A 68 7.00 -11.63 4.27
N CYS A 69 7.23 -11.73 2.98
CA CYS A 69 7.91 -10.70 2.25
C CYS A 69 7.03 -10.21 1.11
N ALA A 70 6.93 -8.88 0.98
CA ALA A 70 6.06 -8.28 0.00
C ALA A 70 6.59 -6.95 -0.54
N LYS A 71 6.17 -6.64 -1.76
CA LYS A 71 6.35 -5.35 -2.40
C LYS A 71 5.04 -4.90 -3.01
N VAL A 72 4.68 -3.65 -2.78
CA VAL A 72 3.52 -2.99 -3.38
C VAL A 72 4.00 -1.68 -3.98
N THR A 73 3.58 -1.36 -5.20
CA THR A 73 3.80 -0.04 -5.78
C THR A 73 2.51 0.50 -6.39
N ALA A 74 2.35 1.82 -6.30
CA ALA A 74 1.20 2.53 -6.83
C ALA A 74 1.58 3.96 -7.23
N PHE A 75 0.65 4.66 -7.88
CA PHE A 75 0.67 6.11 -7.98
C PHE A 75 -0.42 6.71 -7.09
N GLN A 76 -0.09 7.85 -6.46
CA GLN A 76 -1.07 8.68 -5.75
C GLN A 76 -2.08 9.26 -6.74
N ILE A 77 -3.37 9.22 -6.36
CA ILE A 77 -4.41 10.02 -6.99
C ILE A 77 -5.02 10.91 -5.92
N GLY A 78 -5.07 12.21 -6.20
CA GLY A 78 -5.75 13.18 -5.35
C GLY A 78 -5.01 13.47 -4.05
N THR A 79 -5.74 13.54 -2.95
CA THR A 79 -5.33 14.11 -1.66
C THR A 79 -5.32 13.09 -0.49
N PRO A 80 -4.58 11.96 -0.55
CA PRO A 80 -4.53 11.02 0.59
C PRO A 80 -4.10 11.65 1.91
N ASP A 81 -4.78 11.29 3.00
CA ASP A 81 -4.48 11.79 4.34
C ASP A 81 -3.59 10.84 5.17
N GLY A 82 -3.28 9.67 4.63
CA GLY A 82 -2.40 8.69 5.25
C GLY A 82 -3.17 7.83 6.21
N ILE A 83 -3.30 8.25 7.46
CA ILE A 83 -4.18 7.57 8.43
C ILE A 83 -5.49 8.36 8.45
N SER A 84 -6.61 7.67 8.26
CA SER A 84 -7.95 8.26 8.35
C SER A 84 -8.01 9.12 9.60
N GLY A 85 -8.32 10.41 9.45
CA GLY A 85 -7.90 11.48 10.37
C GLY A 85 -8.14 11.24 11.87
N PRO A 86 -7.57 12.05 12.78
CA PRO A 86 -7.50 11.79 14.22
C PRO A 86 -8.84 11.57 14.96
N ASN A 87 -9.97 11.91 14.35
CA ASN A 87 -11.33 11.67 14.87
C ASN A 87 -11.95 10.33 14.40
N ARG A 88 -11.23 9.56 13.56
CA ARG A 88 -11.60 8.25 13.05
C ARG A 88 -10.48 7.23 13.36
N PRO A 89 -10.11 6.96 14.63
CA PRO A 89 -9.26 5.81 14.93
C PRO A 89 -10.04 4.55 14.59
N GLY A 90 -9.92 4.12 13.33
CA GLY A 90 -10.56 2.93 12.81
C GLY A 90 -9.94 1.67 13.39
N SER A 91 -10.74 0.63 13.47
CA SER A 91 -10.26 -0.73 13.67
C SER A 91 -9.57 -1.25 12.41
N ILE A 92 -8.91 -2.40 12.53
CA ILE A 92 -8.35 -3.13 11.38
C ILE A 92 -9.41 -3.50 10.32
N ASP A 93 -10.70 -3.45 10.66
CA ASP A 93 -11.81 -3.73 9.74
C ASP A 93 -12.26 -2.49 8.95
N ASP A 94 -11.92 -1.29 9.41
CA ASP A 94 -12.32 -0.02 8.77
C ASP A 94 -11.39 0.36 7.62
N ALA A 95 -11.77 1.42 6.89
CA ALA A 95 -10.87 2.13 5.97
C ALA A 95 -9.95 3.07 6.77
N TYR A 96 -9.13 2.49 7.66
CA TYR A 96 -8.32 3.23 8.63
C TYR A 96 -7.10 3.95 8.01
N VAL A 97 -6.85 3.74 6.72
CA VAL A 97 -5.68 4.22 6.00
C VAL A 97 -6.06 4.54 4.56
N ASP A 98 -5.51 5.62 4.03
CA ASP A 98 -5.49 5.90 2.60
C ASP A 98 -4.26 5.23 2.03
N GLY A 99 -4.47 4.06 1.46
CA GLY A 99 -3.39 3.24 0.92
C GLY A 99 -3.70 1.75 1.00
N PHE A 100 -2.68 0.96 1.30
CA PHE A 100 -2.74 -0.51 1.25
C PHE A 100 -2.54 -1.10 2.64
N SER A 101 -3.45 -1.98 3.05
CA SER A 101 -3.35 -2.75 4.28
C SER A 101 -3.19 -4.23 3.94
N MET A 102 -2.07 -4.83 4.35
CA MET A 102 -1.84 -6.26 4.25
C MET A 102 -2.14 -6.93 5.59
N ILE A 103 -3.03 -7.92 5.55
CA ILE A 103 -3.56 -8.59 6.73
C ILE A 103 -3.73 -10.08 6.47
N HIS A 104 -3.90 -10.85 7.54
CA HIS A 104 -4.31 -12.26 7.46
C HIS A 104 -5.35 -12.57 8.55
N GLY A 105 -5.95 -13.76 8.46
CA GLY A 105 -7.00 -14.18 9.38
C GLY A 105 -8.34 -13.53 9.08
N LYS A 106 -9.43 -14.23 9.39
CA LYS A 106 -10.79 -13.80 9.03
C LYS A 106 -11.52 -13.13 10.20
N SER A 107 -11.44 -13.70 11.39
CA SER A 107 -12.11 -13.19 12.60
C SER A 107 -11.38 -13.71 13.84
N PRO A 108 -10.46 -12.93 14.44
CA PRO A 108 -10.10 -11.56 14.06
C PRO A 108 -9.15 -11.50 12.85
N ARG A 109 -9.20 -10.39 12.11
CA ARG A 109 -8.10 -9.97 11.22
C ARG A 109 -6.86 -9.64 12.04
N LYS A 110 -5.70 -9.89 11.46
CA LYS A 110 -4.38 -9.62 12.05
C LYS A 110 -3.52 -8.83 11.06
N HIS A 111 -2.81 -7.84 11.58
CA HIS A 111 -2.00 -6.92 10.79
C HIS A 111 -0.68 -7.56 10.35
N ILE A 112 -0.28 -7.32 9.09
CA ILE A 112 1.05 -7.64 8.58
C ILE A 112 1.82 -6.34 8.31
N TRP A 113 1.25 -5.46 7.49
CA TRP A 113 1.89 -4.20 7.10
C TRP A 113 0.89 -3.17 6.55
N THR A 114 1.19 -1.89 6.71
CA THR A 114 0.43 -0.79 6.11
C THR A 114 1.31 0.07 5.19
N PHE A 115 0.84 0.37 3.99
CA PHE A 115 1.45 1.31 3.07
C PHE A 115 0.53 2.52 2.95
N MET A 116 0.93 3.65 3.51
CA MET A 116 0.15 4.88 3.65
C MET A 116 0.54 5.86 2.54
N GLY A 117 -0.44 6.46 1.88
CA GLY A 117 -0.23 7.56 0.94
C GLY A 117 -0.41 8.88 1.65
N SER A 118 0.47 9.85 1.41
CA SER A 118 0.30 11.22 1.87
C SER A 118 0.07 12.19 0.73
N SER A 119 -0.64 13.28 1.01
CA SER A 119 -1.02 14.28 0.02
C SER A 119 0.16 15.08 -0.55
N SER A 120 1.27 15.25 0.19
CA SER A 120 2.42 16.07 -0.23
C SER A 120 3.73 15.66 0.45
N GLU A 121 4.85 15.71 -0.28
CA GLU A 121 6.20 15.57 0.29
C GLU A 121 6.63 16.78 1.14
N VAL A 122 6.01 17.94 0.90
CA VAL A 122 6.32 19.22 1.58
C VAL A 122 5.55 19.34 2.89
N LYS A 123 4.29 18.89 2.90
CA LYS A 123 3.43 18.84 4.08
C LYS A 123 2.87 17.43 4.29
N PRO A 124 3.73 16.43 4.55
CA PRO A 124 3.29 15.05 4.66
C PRO A 124 2.47 14.86 5.95
N THR A 125 1.36 14.16 5.79
CA THR A 125 0.58 13.53 6.86
C THR A 125 1.19 12.22 7.35
N CYS A 126 2.40 11.89 6.89
CA CYS A 126 3.10 10.68 7.30
C CYS A 126 3.50 10.69 8.78
N PRO A 127 3.27 9.60 9.54
CA PRO A 127 3.67 9.52 10.95
C PRO A 127 5.18 9.57 11.17
N CYS A 128 5.96 9.08 10.21
CA CYS A 128 7.42 9.06 10.24
C CYS A 128 8.06 10.37 9.80
N ALA A 129 7.29 11.33 9.28
CA ALA A 129 7.82 12.57 8.76
C ALA A 129 8.42 13.45 9.87
N THR A 130 9.41 14.26 9.51
CA THR A 130 10.12 15.11 10.48
C THR A 130 9.15 16.13 11.09
N GLY A 131 9.00 16.08 12.42
CA GLY A 131 8.08 16.96 13.16
C GLY A 131 6.61 16.48 13.16
N SER A 132 6.32 15.28 12.65
CA SER A 132 4.97 14.73 12.65
C SER A 132 4.46 14.47 14.07
N THR A 133 3.18 14.77 14.29
CA THR A 133 2.44 14.48 15.52
C THR A 133 1.33 13.45 15.28
N VAL A 134 1.28 12.86 14.08
CA VAL A 134 0.25 11.89 13.70
C VAL A 134 0.44 10.62 14.52
N LYS A 135 -0.65 10.17 15.15
CA LYS A 135 -0.66 8.95 15.96
C LYS A 135 -0.96 7.75 15.08
N VAL A 136 -0.14 6.71 15.20
CA VAL A 136 -0.34 5.44 14.53
C VAL A 136 -1.21 4.53 15.43
N PRO A 137 -2.28 3.91 14.91
CA PRO A 137 -3.01 2.88 15.64
C PRO A 137 -2.09 1.77 16.18
N ASP A 138 -2.33 1.33 17.41
CA ASP A 138 -1.46 0.38 18.11
C ASP A 138 -1.26 -0.93 17.33
N PHE A 139 -2.27 -1.39 16.58
CA PHE A 139 -2.19 -2.62 15.79
C PHE A 139 -1.24 -2.53 14.58
N ILE A 140 -0.91 -1.32 14.11
CA ILE A 140 0.08 -1.09 13.04
C ILE A 140 1.48 -1.03 13.65
N GLY A 141 1.63 -0.34 14.79
CA GLY A 141 2.93 -0.12 15.43
C GLY A 141 3.94 0.50 14.47
N ASN A 142 5.08 -0.18 14.28
CA ASN A 142 6.16 0.25 13.37
C ASN A 142 6.10 -0.44 11.99
N ASN A 143 5.08 -1.25 11.71
CA ASN A 143 4.97 -2.03 10.49
C ASN A 143 4.26 -1.24 9.39
N TYR A 144 4.85 -0.09 9.02
CA TYR A 144 4.29 0.74 7.95
C TYR A 144 5.35 1.42 7.09
N PHE A 145 4.92 1.77 5.87
CA PHE A 145 5.56 2.78 5.04
C PHE A 145 4.60 3.93 4.82
N CYS A 146 5.13 5.14 4.69
CA CYS A 146 4.35 6.29 4.29
C CYS A 146 5.17 7.17 3.35
N GLU A 147 4.55 7.61 2.26
CA GLU A 147 5.20 8.38 1.21
C GLU A 147 4.14 9.18 0.42
N SER A 148 4.54 10.29 -0.19
CA SER A 148 3.73 11.04 -1.15
C SER A 148 4.27 10.90 -2.57
N GLY A 149 3.36 10.88 -3.55
CA GLY A 149 3.72 11.02 -4.97
C GLY A 149 3.82 12.48 -5.43
N ASN A 150 3.35 13.41 -4.59
CA ASN A 150 3.24 14.82 -4.90
C ASN A 150 4.39 15.63 -4.28
N ARG A 151 5.37 15.98 -5.12
CA ARG A 151 6.49 16.87 -4.77
C ARG A 151 6.10 18.32 -4.43
N GLY A 152 4.87 18.72 -4.75
CA GLY A 152 4.35 20.06 -4.47
C GLY A 152 3.70 20.17 -3.10
N GLU A 153 3.43 21.39 -2.65
CA GLU A 153 2.81 21.65 -1.34
C GLU A 153 1.34 21.23 -1.24
N THR A 154 0.61 21.31 -2.35
CA THR A 154 -0.84 21.07 -2.38
C THR A 154 -1.17 19.99 -3.39
N ALA A 155 -1.85 18.94 -2.95
CA ALA A 155 -2.43 17.95 -3.84
C ALA A 155 -3.74 18.45 -4.47
N VAL A 156 -4.08 17.93 -5.65
CA VAL A 156 -5.28 18.31 -6.41
C VAL A 156 -6.18 17.09 -6.53
N SER A 157 -7.39 17.19 -6.02
CA SER A 157 -8.46 16.19 -6.14
C SER A 157 -8.58 15.67 -7.59
N GLY A 158 -8.66 14.35 -7.75
CA GLY A 158 -8.76 13.68 -9.05
C GLY A 158 -7.51 13.70 -9.95
N LYS A 159 -6.40 14.34 -9.53
CA LYS A 159 -5.14 14.33 -10.29
C LYS A 159 -4.29 13.11 -9.94
N ILE A 160 -3.71 12.45 -10.94
CA ILE A 160 -2.71 11.40 -10.73
C ILE A 160 -1.30 11.99 -10.69
N TYR A 161 -0.46 11.50 -9.78
CA TYR A 161 0.94 11.86 -9.65
C TYR A 161 1.82 10.68 -10.07
N THR A 162 2.36 10.74 -11.29
CA THR A 162 3.13 9.64 -11.90
C THR A 162 4.64 9.84 -11.87
N THR A 163 5.11 11.00 -11.38
CA THR A 163 6.54 11.35 -11.32
C THR A 163 7.27 10.71 -10.16
N ASP A 164 6.51 10.26 -9.15
CA ASP A 164 7.02 9.44 -8.07
C ASP A 164 6.15 8.22 -7.86
N VAL A 165 6.79 7.07 -7.70
CA VAL A 165 6.10 5.80 -7.49
C VAL A 165 6.08 5.56 -5.99
N LEU A 166 4.88 5.45 -5.43
CA LEU A 166 4.72 5.20 -4.01
C LEU A 166 5.30 3.84 -3.60
N TRP A 167 5.92 3.85 -2.43
CA TRP A 167 6.45 2.74 -1.65
C TRP A 167 7.54 1.94 -2.35
N ASN A 168 8.27 2.58 -3.27
CA ASN A 168 9.45 2.02 -3.89
C ASN A 168 10.75 2.31 -3.12
N MET A 169 10.66 2.98 -1.95
CA MET A 169 11.77 3.45 -1.12
C MET A 169 12.75 4.39 -1.84
N ARG A 170 12.28 5.19 -2.79
CA ARG A 170 13.12 6.11 -3.57
C ARG A 170 12.42 7.45 -3.69
N ASN A 171 13.24 8.48 -3.85
CA ASN A 171 12.78 9.85 -4.04
C ASN A 171 11.94 10.45 -2.91
N CYS A 172 11.82 9.81 -1.74
CA CYS A 172 11.28 10.49 -0.58
C CYS A 172 12.27 11.57 -0.09
N ASN A 173 11.88 12.83 -0.29
CA ASN A 173 12.70 14.02 -0.08
C ASN A 173 12.13 14.89 1.06
N GLY A 174 12.89 15.92 1.45
CA GLY A 174 12.37 16.96 2.35
C GLY A 174 11.89 16.42 3.69
N VAL A 175 10.62 16.69 4.02
CA VAL A 175 10.04 16.42 5.35
C VAL A 175 9.76 14.92 5.55
N GLU A 176 9.45 14.19 4.48
CA GLU A 176 9.22 12.75 4.51
C GLU A 176 10.50 11.92 4.32
N ALA A 177 11.68 12.53 4.17
CA ALA A 177 12.94 11.78 3.98
C ALA A 177 13.23 10.80 5.13
N SER A 178 12.74 11.07 6.35
CA SER A 178 12.82 10.16 7.50
C SER A 178 11.93 8.92 7.38
N CYS A 179 10.96 8.91 6.46
CA CYS A 179 10.12 7.78 6.13
C CYS A 179 10.79 6.77 5.19
N CYS A 180 11.79 7.19 4.40
CA CYS A 180 12.57 6.25 3.60
C CYS A 180 13.41 5.35 4.51
N ARG A 181 13.48 4.05 4.19
CA ARG A 181 14.45 3.17 4.85
C ARG A 181 15.87 3.47 4.40
N LYS A 182 16.82 3.43 5.33
CA LYS A 182 18.26 3.60 5.03
C LYS A 182 18.87 2.47 4.19
N ASP A 183 18.24 1.30 4.17
CA ASP A 183 18.74 0.14 3.41
C ASP A 183 18.24 0.09 1.96
N ASN A 184 17.38 1.04 1.55
CA ASN A 184 16.84 1.16 0.19
C ASN A 184 16.19 -0.13 -0.37
N ASN A 185 15.72 -1.01 0.51
CA ASN A 185 14.99 -2.22 0.13
C ASN A 185 13.54 -1.86 -0.17
N ASP A 186 13.13 -1.99 -1.42
CA ASP A 186 11.77 -1.71 -1.91
C ASP A 186 10.74 -2.80 -1.57
N TYR A 187 11.03 -3.61 -0.55
CA TYR A 187 10.19 -4.69 -0.05
C TYR A 187 10.21 -4.72 1.48
N ILE A 188 9.13 -5.26 2.05
CA ILE A 188 9.01 -5.55 3.47
C ILE A 188 9.48 -6.98 3.74
N TYR A 189 9.98 -7.22 4.95
CA TYR A 189 10.20 -8.56 5.46
C TYR A 189 9.71 -8.59 6.91
N VAL A 190 8.66 -9.36 7.16
CA VAL A 190 7.95 -9.39 8.44
C VAL A 190 7.97 -10.82 8.97
N VAL A 191 8.26 -10.97 10.25
CA VAL A 191 8.09 -12.22 11.00
C VAL A 191 6.83 -12.07 11.85
N LEU A 192 5.87 -12.95 11.62
CA LEU A 192 4.60 -12.96 12.34
C LEU A 192 4.81 -13.52 13.77
N PRO A 193 3.98 -13.12 14.74
CA PRO A 193 4.09 -13.62 16.12
C PRO A 193 3.88 -15.13 16.26
N SER A 194 3.17 -15.74 15.31
CA SER A 194 2.85 -17.16 15.27
C SER A 194 2.67 -17.62 13.83
N SER A 195 3.06 -18.84 13.54
CA SER A 195 2.80 -19.45 12.23
C SER A 195 1.30 -19.59 11.95
N THR A 196 0.92 -19.47 10.68
CA THR A 196 -0.47 -19.57 10.21
C THR A 196 -0.56 -20.24 8.83
N THR A 197 -1.76 -20.62 8.44
CA THR A 197 -2.14 -21.05 7.08
C THR A 197 -3.18 -20.12 6.47
N ASP A 198 -3.46 -18.99 7.11
CA ASP A 198 -4.45 -18.02 6.64
C ASP A 198 -4.06 -17.47 5.27
N ASP A 199 -5.05 -17.27 4.41
CA ASP A 199 -4.88 -16.45 3.21
C ASP A 199 -4.48 -15.02 3.60
N ILE A 200 -3.71 -14.37 2.72
CA ILE A 200 -3.36 -12.97 2.86
C ILE A 200 -4.43 -12.14 2.14
N GLU A 201 -4.95 -11.11 2.80
CA GLU A 201 -5.84 -10.12 2.21
C GLU A 201 -5.08 -8.79 2.07
N VAL A 202 -5.04 -8.26 0.84
CA VAL A 202 -4.50 -6.93 0.54
C VAL A 202 -5.67 -6.00 0.28
N ARG A 203 -5.86 -5.03 1.16
CA ARG A 203 -6.95 -4.05 1.08
C ARG A 203 -6.42 -2.73 0.54
N VAL A 204 -7.07 -2.17 -0.46
CA VAL A 204 -6.86 -0.77 -0.89
C VAL A 204 -8.00 0.05 -0.34
N CYS A 205 -7.67 0.99 0.52
CA CYS A 205 -8.60 1.76 1.30
C CYS A 205 -8.39 3.26 1.08
N SER A 206 -9.46 4.02 1.23
CA SER A 206 -9.39 5.45 1.52
C SER A 206 -10.65 5.84 2.29
N ASP A 207 -10.57 6.83 3.16
CA ASP A 207 -11.69 7.23 4.02
C ASP A 207 -12.63 8.27 3.37
N GLU A 208 -12.27 8.79 2.20
CA GLU A 208 -13.12 9.63 1.35
C GLU A 208 -13.43 9.00 -0.04
N ALA A 209 -14.20 9.76 -0.82
CA ALA A 209 -14.61 9.43 -2.17
C ALA A 209 -13.41 9.19 -3.11
N THR A 210 -13.57 8.29 -4.08
CA THR A 210 -12.53 7.99 -5.10
C THR A 210 -12.18 9.17 -6.03
N SER A 211 -13.01 10.21 -6.05
CA SER A 211 -12.71 11.48 -6.73
C SER A 211 -11.70 12.31 -5.97
N ASP A 212 -11.67 12.18 -4.63
CA ASP A 212 -10.77 12.92 -3.76
C ASP A 212 -9.47 12.19 -3.49
N GLU A 213 -9.54 10.90 -3.18
CA GLU A 213 -8.37 10.09 -2.88
C GLU A 213 -8.51 8.68 -3.44
N ASP A 214 -7.47 8.25 -4.15
CA ASP A 214 -7.38 6.88 -4.62
C ASP A 214 -5.93 6.52 -4.94
N PHE A 215 -5.73 5.26 -5.33
CA PHE A 215 -4.42 4.75 -5.72
C PHE A 215 -4.52 3.99 -7.04
N SER A 216 -3.62 4.34 -7.97
CA SER A 216 -3.41 3.55 -9.17
C SER A 216 -2.47 2.40 -8.84
N LEU A 217 -3.01 1.20 -8.65
CA LEU A 217 -2.23 0.00 -8.37
C LEU A 217 -1.33 -0.37 -9.56
N LEU A 218 -0.02 -0.49 -9.33
CA LEU A 218 0.96 -0.84 -10.36
C LEU A 218 1.42 -2.29 -10.25
N SER A 219 1.84 -2.71 -9.05
CA SER A 219 2.31 -4.09 -8.86
C SER A 219 2.13 -4.56 -7.42
N ILE A 220 1.92 -5.86 -7.25
CA ILE A 220 2.00 -6.55 -5.96
C ILE A 220 2.85 -7.81 -6.14
N GLY A 221 3.79 -8.04 -5.23
CA GLY A 221 4.51 -9.30 -5.08
C GLY A 221 4.46 -9.74 -3.62
N ILE A 222 4.09 -10.99 -3.36
CA ILE A 222 3.97 -11.58 -2.02
C ILE A 222 4.58 -12.98 -2.04
N SER A 223 5.52 -13.22 -1.13
CA SER A 223 6.12 -14.52 -0.88
C SER A 223 6.11 -14.82 0.63
N VAL A 224 6.03 -16.10 0.98
CA VAL A 224 5.99 -16.56 2.37
C VAL A 224 7.01 -17.68 2.63
N TYR A 225 7.37 -17.88 3.89
CA TYR A 225 8.17 -19.02 4.38
C TYR A 225 7.58 -19.53 5.69
#